data_AF-A0A2E9LH55-F1
#
_entry.id   AF-A0A2E9LH55-F1
#
_cell.length_a   1.000
_cell.length_b   1.000
_cell.length_c   1.000
_cell.angle_alpha   90.00
_cell.angle_beta   90.00
_cell.angle_gamma   90.00
#
_symmetry.space_group_name_H-M   'P 1'
#
loop_
_entity.id
_entity.type
_entity.pdbx_description
1 polymer ?
#
loop_
_entity_poly.entity_id
_entity_poly.type
_entity_poly.pdbx_seq_one_letter_code
_entity_poly.pdbx_strand_id
1 'polypeptide(L)' 'MQKGGILWFIVYLVFGIYFINSSFNFIKIPEVISNFNQWIILLGGVLILLGGINHFRAIRNKNKSRPSS' A
#
# COMPACT_ATOMS: atom_id res chain seq x y z
N MET A 1 15.52 -1.55 14.22
CA MET A 1 14.39 -1.46 13.25
C MET A 1 14.93 -1.77 11.87
N GLN A 2 14.43 -2.81 11.20
CA GLN A 2 14.90 -3.14 9.84
C GLN A 2 14.52 -1.99 8.90
N LYS A 3 15.50 -1.18 8.48
CA LYS A 3 15.32 0.02 7.64
C LYS A 3 14.50 -0.27 6.37
N GLY A 4 14.60 -1.49 5.82
CA GLY A 4 13.81 -1.91 4.66
C GLY A 4 12.30 -2.00 4.92
N GLY A 5 11.86 -2.39 6.12
CA GLY A 5 10.43 -2.55 6.42
C GLY A 5 9.65 -1.23 6.43
N ILE A 6 10.28 -0.15 6.89
CA ILE A 6 9.68 1.19 6.91
C ILE A 6 9.55 1.74 5.48
N LEU A 7 10.55 1.47 4.64
CA LEU A 7 10.62 1.95 3.26
C LEU A 7 9.49 1.34 2.42
N TRP A 8 9.30 0.02 2.53
CA TRP A 8 8.19 -0.67 1.90
C TRP A 8 6.83 -0.17 2.40
N PHE A 9 6.68 0.08 3.69
CA PHE A 9 5.44 0.62 4.24
C PHE A 9 5.09 2.00 3.65
N ILE A 10 6.08 2.89 3.49
CA ILE A 10 5.87 4.20 2.86
C ILE A 10 5.43 4.04 1.41
N VAL A 11 6.04 3.11 0.66
CA VAL A 11 5.61 2.81 -0.72
C VAL A 11 4.15 2.36 -0.75
N TYR A 12 3.75 1.39 0.08
CA TYR A 12 2.36 0.95 0.16
C TYR A 12 1.41 2.10 0.50
N LEU A 13 1.81 2.99 1.41
CA LEU A 13 0.98 4.13 1.84
C LEU A 13 0.81 5.17 0.73
N VAL A 14 1.89 5.53 0.02
CA VAL A 14 1.86 6.50 -1.08
C VAL A 14 1.00 5.97 -2.23
N PHE A 15 1.22 4.73 -2.67
CA PHE A 15 0.44 4.14 -3.76
C PHE A 15 -1.02 3.93 -3.38
N GLY A 16 -1.29 3.44 -2.16
CA GLY A 16 -2.66 3.23 -1.69
C GLY A 16 -3.48 4.52 -1.65
N ILE A 17 -2.93 5.59 -1.08
CA ILE A 17 -3.58 6.90 -1.04
C ILE A 17 -3.74 7.48 -2.45
N TYR A 18 -2.73 7.33 -3.32
CA TYR A 18 -2.81 7.79 -4.71
C TYR A 18 -3.97 7.13 -5.47
N PHE A 19 -4.12 5.80 -5.36
CA PHE A 19 -5.23 5.09 -6.00
C PHE A 19 -6.59 5.48 -5.42
N ILE A 20 -6.69 5.65 -4.11
CA ILE A 20 -7.94 6.11 -3.47
C ILE A 20 -8.31 7.52 -3.97
N ASN A 21 -7.36 8.47 -3.96
CA ASN A 21 -7.60 9.83 -4.48
C ASN A 21 -7.94 9.83 -5.97
N SER A 22 -7.30 8.96 -6.75
CA SER A 22 -7.56 8.75 -8.16
C SER A 22 -9.00 8.26 -8.39
N SER A 23 -9.52 7.34 -7.57
CA SER A 23 -10.91 6.89 -7.66
C SER A 23 -11.93 8.00 -7.42
N PHE A 24 -11.61 9.02 -6.62
CA PHE A 24 -12.46 10.19 -6.42
C PHE A 24 -12.32 11.27 -7.51
N ASN A 25 -11.56 10.99 -8.59
CA ASN A 25 -11.27 11.96 -9.67
C ASN A 25 -10.63 13.28 -9.18
N PHE A 26 -10.00 13.29 -7.99
CA PHE A 26 -9.34 14.48 -7.45
C PHE A 26 -8.15 14.95 -8.32
N ILE A 27 -7.53 14.02 -9.06
CA ILE A 27 -6.41 14.26 -9.98
C ILE A 27 -6.74 13.57 -11.30
N LYS A 28 -6.57 14.26 -12.43
CA LYS A 28 -6.77 13.69 -13.77
C LYS A 28 -5.79 12.54 -14.00
N ILE A 29 -6.34 11.35 -14.21
CA ILE A 29 -5.61 10.11 -14.44
C ILE A 29 -5.40 9.96 -15.96
N PRO A 30 -4.28 9.38 -16.42
CA PRO A 30 -4.10 9.04 -17.84
C PRO A 30 -5.29 8.27 -18.43
N GLU A 31 -5.59 8.48 -19.71
CA GLU A 31 -6.70 7.82 -20.43
C GLU A 31 -6.66 6.29 -20.36
N VAL A 32 -5.47 5.70 -20.23
CA VAL A 32 -5.28 4.26 -20.04
C VAL A 32 -6.00 3.78 -18.77
N ILE A 33 -5.97 4.57 -17.71
CA ILE A 33 -6.52 4.21 -16.39
C ILE A 33 -7.96 4.71 -16.26
N SER A 34 -8.36 5.76 -16.99
CA SER A 34 -9.73 6.28 -16.96
C SER A 34 -10.77 5.30 -17.51
N ASN A 35 -10.35 4.31 -18.31
CA ASN A 35 -11.21 3.25 -18.82
C ASN A 35 -11.48 2.14 -17.79
N PHE A 36 -10.73 2.10 -16.68
CA PHE A 36 -10.96 1.12 -15.62
C PHE A 36 -12.10 1.58 -14.70
N ASN A 37 -12.85 0.62 -14.17
CA ASN A 37 -13.91 0.89 -13.21
C ASN A 37 -13.31 1.50 -11.94
N GLN A 38 -13.76 2.71 -11.58
CA GLN A 38 -13.29 3.45 -10.41
C GLN A 38 -13.37 2.66 -9.10
N TRP A 39 -14.36 1.76 -8.98
CA TRP A 39 -14.50 0.87 -7.83
C TRP A 39 -13.37 -0.16 -7.74
N ILE A 40 -12.85 -0.64 -8.88
CA ILE A 40 -11.72 -1.56 -8.92
C ILE A 40 -10.44 -0.83 -8.49
N ILE A 41 -10.25 0.41 -8.94
CA ILE A 41 -9.12 1.25 -8.54
C ILE A 41 -9.16 1.51 -7.02
N LEU A 42 -10.36 1.77 -6.48
CA LEU A 42 -10.56 2.03 -5.05
C LEU A 42 -10.24 0.78 -4.23
N LEU A 43 -10.79 -0.37 -4.63
CA LEU A 43 -10.51 -1.66 -4.02
C LEU A 43 -9.01 -2.00 -4.09
N GLY A 44 -8.36 -1.72 -5.21
CA GLY A 44 -6.91 -1.87 -5.38
C GLY A 44 -6.14 -1.03 -4.37
N GLY A 45 -6.49 0.25 -4.23
CA GLY A 45 -5.87 1.15 -3.24
C GLY A 45 -6.04 0.65 -1.80
N VAL A 46 -7.24 0.20 -1.44
CA VAL A 46 -7.53 -0.37 -0.11
C VAL A 46 -6.73 -1.65 0.13
N LEU A 47 -6.67 -2.55 -0.85
CA LEU A 47 -5.89 -3.80 -0.76
C LEU A 47 -4.40 -3.53 -0.60
N ILE A 48 -3.85 -2.53 -1.29
CA ILE A 48 -2.45 -2.11 -1.14
C ILE A 48 -2.17 -1.63 0.29
N LEU A 49 -3.08 -0.85 0.88
CA LEU A 49 -2.94 -0.41 2.28
C LEU A 49 -3.01 -1.59 3.26
N LEU A 50 -3.96 -2.51 3.07
CA LEU A 50 -4.07 -3.72 3.88
C LEU A 50 -2.82 -4.61 3.76
N GLY A 51 -2.28 -4.74 2.54
CA GLY A 51 -1.03 -5.43 2.26
C GLY A 51 0.15 -4.80 3.00
N GLY A 52 0.27 -3.47 2.99
CA GLY A 52 1.31 -2.75 3.73
C GLY A 52 1.23 -2.95 5.24
N ILE A 53 0.02 -2.92 5.81
CA ILE A 53 -0.21 -3.20 7.24
C ILE A 53 0.18 -4.65 7.56
N ASN A 54 -0.24 -5.61 6.74
CA ASN A 54 0.08 -7.02 6.96
C ASN A 54 1.59 -7.29 6.86
N HIS A 55 2.25 -6.70 5.87
CA HIS A 55 3.71 -6.78 5.70
C HIS A 55 4.45 -6.22 6.92
N PHE A 56 4.02 -5.08 7.45
CA PHE A 56 4.59 -4.51 8.66
C PHE A 56 4.39 -5.42 9.89
N ARG A 57 3.20 -6.02 10.04
CA ARG A 57 2.92 -7.02 11.10
C ARG A 57 3.80 -8.27 10.96
N ALA A 58 3.99 -8.77 9.73
CA ALA A 58 4.82 -9.94 9.46
C ALA A 58 6.30 -9.69 9.82
N ILE A 59 6.86 -8.53 9.44
CA ILE A 59 8.23 -8.15 9.80
C ILE A 59 8.39 -8.01 11.31
N ARG A 60 7.43 -7.39 12.00
CA ARG A 60 7.44 -7.27 13.45
C ARG A 60 7.46 -8.64 14.14
N ASN A 61 6.63 -9.58 13.68
CA ASN A 61 6.59 -10.94 14.24
C ASN A 61 7.89 -11.71 13.98
N LYS A 62 8.48 -11.58 12.79
CA LYS A 62 9.77 -12.22 12.45
C LYS A 62 10.93 -11.71 13.30
N ASN A 63 10.92 -10.44 13.69
CA ASN A 63 11.93 -9.89 14.61
C ASN A 63 11.72 -10.34 16.06
N LYS A 64 10.49 -10.66 16.46
CA LYS A 64 10.19 -11.15 17.81
C LYS A 64 10.60 -12.62 18.01
N SER A 65 10.65 -13.41 16.94
CA SER A 65 11.01 -14.83 16.95
C SER A 65 12.48 -15.15 16.68
N ARG A 66 13.30 -14.13 16.35
CA ARG A 66 14.76 -14.26 16.33
C ARG A 66 15.30 -13.75 17.67
N PRO A 67 15.57 -14.62 18.67
CA PRO A 67 16.31 -14.18 19.84
C PRO A 67 17.68 -13.68 19.36
N SER A 68 18.09 -12.53 19.87
CA SER A 68 19.43 -12.00 19.69
C SER A 68 20.43 -12.97 20.30
N SER A 69 20.98 -13.87 19.49
CA SER A 69 22.17 -14.66 19.79
C SER A 69 23.41 -13.77 19.70
#